data_AF-A0AAV0D0J1-F1
#
_entry.id   AF-A0AAV0D0J1-F1
#
_cell.length_a   1.000
_cell.length_b   1.000
_cell.length_c   1.000
_cell.angle_alpha   90.00
_cell.angle_beta   90.00
_cell.angle_gamma   90.00
#
_symmetry.space_group_name_H-M   'P 1'
#
loop_
_entity.id
_entity.type
_entity.pdbx_description
1 polymer ?
#
loop_
_entity_poly.entity_id
_entity_poly.type
_entity_poly.pdbx_seq_one_letter_code
_entity_poly.pdbx_strand_id
1 'polypeptide(L)'
;MKLMPSFFCVVLLSFLYITNGVVVSRHLQRSSSESSKYLTRDELWFNQTLDHFSPYDHRKFSQRYYEFLDNFRVPDGPIFLKICGESACNGIPNDYISVLAKKFGAAVVSLEHRYYGKSSPFKSLTTENLKYLSSKQALFDLAAFRQYYQESLNAKLNRSNVDSPWFVFGISYPGALSAWFRLKFPHLTCGSIASSAVVRAIYNFTEFDNQIGESAGPECKSVLQEITQLVDKSLAINNEETKALFDATELKIDGDFLYFLADAAVTAFQYGNPDTLCDPLIEAKKGGEDLVKAYTTYVKENFVKGFGVSVATYDQEHLKNTATEGDTADRLWWFQVCTEVAYFQVAPANDSVRSSGVDTSYHLNLCENVFGKGIYPDVDGTNLYYGGTKIAGSKIVFTNGSQDPWRHASKQTSSPDMPSYIITCHNCGHGTDMRGCPQSPLVPEGDAKNCSSRDAVLKVRKEMIEHMDLWLSQCQVLSDV
;
A
#
# COMPACT_ATOMS: atom_id res chain seq x y z
N MET A 1 -53.53 -37.22 29.25
CA MET A 1 -54.08 -38.59 29.38
C MET A 1 -55.59 -38.41 29.55
N LYS A 2 -56.55 -38.70 28.66
CA LYS A 2 -56.76 -39.45 27.40
C LYS A 2 -57.90 -38.68 26.68
N LEU A 3 -57.86 -38.27 25.41
CA LEU A 3 -58.08 -38.95 24.11
C LEU A 3 -59.18 -38.17 23.34
N MET A 4 -58.98 -38.01 22.03
CA MET A 4 -59.83 -37.38 20.98
C MET A 4 -61.20 -38.08 20.80
N PRO A 5 -62.05 -37.82 19.76
CA PRO A 5 -62.25 -36.71 18.79
C PRO A 5 -63.75 -36.27 18.69
N SER A 6 -64.12 -35.30 17.84
CA SER A 6 -65.12 -35.49 16.75
C SER A 6 -65.60 -34.17 16.12
N PHE A 7 -65.93 -34.28 14.83
CA PHE A 7 -66.24 -33.33 13.77
C PHE A 7 -67.65 -32.69 13.83
N PHE A 8 -67.79 -31.55 13.11
CA PHE A 8 -68.93 -30.96 12.34
C PHE A 8 -68.95 -29.43 12.58
N CYS A 9 -69.19 -28.50 11.65
CA CYS A 9 -69.71 -28.51 10.28
C CYS A 9 -69.32 -27.19 9.55
N VAL A 10 -69.43 -27.24 8.22
CA VAL A 10 -69.27 -26.25 7.14
C VAL A 10 -70.17 -25.00 7.39
N VAL A 11 -69.90 -23.73 7.01
CA VAL A 11 -69.79 -23.10 5.66
C VAL A 11 -69.52 -21.59 5.87
N LEU A 12 -68.64 -20.93 5.09
CA LEU A 12 -68.93 -19.72 4.26
C LEU A 12 -67.66 -19.00 3.73
N LEU A 13 -67.54 -19.04 2.40
CA LEU A 13 -67.16 -17.97 1.45
C LEU A 13 -65.95 -17.04 1.75
N SER A 14 -64.89 -17.22 0.96
CA SER A 14 -64.46 -16.32 -0.15
C SER A 14 -62.94 -16.09 -0.26
N PHE A 15 -62.49 -16.05 -1.52
CA PHE A 15 -61.17 -15.71 -2.05
C PHE A 15 -60.03 -16.75 -2.04
N LEU A 16 -59.84 -17.35 -3.22
CA LEU A 16 -58.61 -17.97 -3.71
C LEU A 16 -57.48 -16.92 -3.78
N TYR A 17 -56.37 -17.17 -3.08
CA TYR A 17 -55.05 -16.72 -3.48
C TYR A 17 -54.12 -17.93 -3.44
N ILE A 18 -53.75 -18.45 -4.63
CA ILE A 18 -52.68 -19.44 -4.76
C ILE A 18 -51.36 -18.67 -4.95
N THR A 19 -50.49 -18.94 -3.99
CA THR A 19 -49.07 -18.61 -3.80
C THR A 19 -48.22 -18.45 -5.07
N ASN A 20 -47.62 -17.27 -5.24
CA ASN A 20 -46.32 -17.12 -5.91
C ASN A 20 -45.22 -17.23 -4.84
N GLY A 21 -44.34 -18.22 -4.98
CA GLY A 21 -43.10 -18.30 -4.21
C GLY A 21 -42.14 -17.21 -4.66
N VAL A 22 -42.01 -16.15 -3.85
CA VAL A 22 -40.92 -15.18 -3.96
C VAL A 22 -39.91 -15.51 -2.86
N VAL A 23 -38.68 -15.83 -3.27
CA VAL A 23 -37.52 -15.96 -2.39
C VAL A 23 -37.26 -14.59 -1.76
N VAL A 24 -37.58 -14.45 -0.48
CA VAL A 24 -37.32 -13.24 0.30
C VAL A 24 -35.84 -13.15 0.62
N SER A 25 -35.25 -12.04 0.19
CA SER A 25 -33.88 -11.58 0.48
C SER A 25 -33.56 -11.63 1.98
N ARG A 26 -32.48 -12.32 2.34
CA ARG A 26 -31.89 -12.26 3.68
C ARG A 26 -31.01 -11.01 3.79
N HIS A 27 -31.62 -9.88 4.12
CA HIS A 27 -30.93 -8.72 4.66
C HIS A 27 -31.43 -8.41 6.07
N LEU A 28 -30.51 -7.89 6.91
CA LEU A 28 -30.62 -7.47 8.32
C LEU A 28 -30.37 -8.62 9.31
N GLN A 29 -29.40 -8.58 10.22
CA GLN A 29 -28.71 -7.46 10.89
C GLN A 29 -27.20 -7.76 11.00
N ARG A 30 -26.34 -6.86 10.53
CA ARG A 30 -24.89 -6.88 10.85
C ARG A 30 -24.58 -5.63 11.67
N SER A 31 -24.07 -5.86 12.87
CA SER A 31 -23.69 -4.86 13.87
C SER A 31 -22.90 -3.69 13.26
N SER A 32 -23.35 -2.48 13.60
CA SER A 32 -22.89 -1.20 13.08
C SER A 32 -21.68 -0.66 13.87
N SER A 33 -20.48 -0.94 13.39
CA SER A 33 -19.30 -0.05 13.48
C SER A 33 -18.16 -0.49 12.56
N GLU A 34 -18.00 -1.81 12.35
CA GLU A 34 -16.97 -2.36 11.44
C GLU A 34 -17.40 -2.42 9.97
N SER A 35 -18.71 -2.51 9.67
CA SER A 35 -19.22 -2.63 8.30
C SER A 35 -19.03 -1.38 7.43
N SER A 36 -18.68 -0.22 8.01
CA SER A 36 -18.43 1.01 7.23
C SER A 36 -17.03 1.11 6.65
N LYS A 37 -16.03 0.47 7.29
CA LYS A 37 -14.60 0.63 6.95
C LYS A 37 -14.13 -0.29 5.83
N TYR A 38 -14.77 -1.45 5.65
CA TYR A 38 -14.42 -2.45 4.64
C TYR A 38 -15.65 -2.81 3.82
N LEU A 39 -15.48 -2.92 2.50
CA LEU A 39 -16.50 -3.48 1.60
C LEU A 39 -16.70 -4.99 1.88
N THR A 40 -15.62 -5.68 2.17
CA THR A 40 -15.63 -7.09 2.57
C THR A 40 -14.41 -7.41 3.43
N ARG A 41 -14.54 -8.42 4.30
CA ARG A 41 -13.43 -9.09 5.00
C ARG A 41 -13.51 -10.61 4.86
N ASP A 42 -14.39 -11.09 3.97
CA ASP A 42 -14.62 -12.51 3.79
C ASP A 42 -13.43 -13.08 3.00
N GLU A 43 -12.63 -13.92 3.67
CA GLU A 43 -11.40 -14.45 3.13
C GLU A 43 -11.68 -15.55 2.11
N LEU A 44 -11.07 -15.41 0.93
CA LEU A 44 -11.08 -16.43 -0.12
C LEU A 44 -9.64 -16.87 -0.39
N TRP A 45 -9.50 -18.04 -1.02
CA TRP A 45 -8.20 -18.69 -1.19
C TRP A 45 -8.01 -19.21 -2.60
N PHE A 46 -6.80 -18.99 -3.13
CA PHE A 46 -6.36 -19.45 -4.44
C PHE A 46 -5.09 -20.29 -4.29
N ASN A 47 -5.05 -21.45 -4.96
CA ASN A 47 -3.86 -22.30 -4.97
C ASN A 47 -2.84 -21.77 -6.00
N GLN A 48 -1.88 -20.99 -5.51
CA GLN A 48 -0.86 -20.32 -6.28
C GLN A 48 0.38 -21.21 -6.52
N THR A 49 1.04 -21.05 -7.67
CA THR A 49 2.34 -21.67 -7.98
C THR A 49 3.44 -21.05 -7.13
N LEU A 50 4.27 -21.89 -6.49
CA LEU A 50 5.38 -21.41 -5.68
C LEU A 50 6.43 -20.65 -6.51
N ASP A 51 6.89 -21.28 -7.60
CA ASP A 51 7.94 -20.75 -8.46
C ASP A 51 7.49 -20.71 -9.93
N HIS A 52 7.20 -19.51 -10.42
CA HIS A 52 6.79 -19.30 -11.81
C HIS A 52 7.94 -19.40 -12.81
N PHE A 53 9.19 -19.46 -12.35
CA PHE A 53 10.39 -19.48 -13.19
C PHE A 53 11.06 -20.86 -13.25
N SER A 54 10.49 -21.87 -12.58
CA SER A 54 10.96 -23.25 -12.64
C SER A 54 9.85 -24.15 -13.19
N PRO A 55 9.97 -24.66 -14.44
CA PRO A 55 8.97 -25.56 -15.00
C PRO A 55 8.93 -26.93 -14.30
N TYR A 56 9.93 -27.24 -13.48
CA TYR A 56 10.05 -28.50 -12.73
C TYR A 56 9.49 -28.40 -11.31
N ASP A 57 9.20 -27.20 -10.82
CA ASP A 57 8.60 -27.01 -9.50
C ASP A 57 7.08 -26.93 -9.61
N HIS A 58 6.41 -27.97 -9.11
CA HIS A 58 4.95 -28.05 -9.11
C HIS A 58 4.34 -27.75 -7.74
N ARG A 59 5.16 -27.32 -6.77
CA ARG A 59 4.66 -26.96 -5.44
C ARG A 59 3.74 -25.75 -5.54
N LYS A 60 2.73 -25.75 -4.67
CA LYS A 60 1.75 -24.68 -4.56
C LYS A 60 1.61 -24.22 -3.13
N PHE A 61 1.10 -23.01 -2.96
CA PHE A 61 0.72 -22.46 -1.67
C PHE A 61 -0.64 -21.75 -1.75
N SER A 62 -1.28 -21.56 -0.59
CA SER A 62 -2.56 -20.87 -0.52
C SER A 62 -2.32 -19.37 -0.47
N GLN A 63 -2.78 -18.64 -1.49
CA GLN A 63 -2.74 -17.18 -1.54
C GLN A 63 -4.13 -16.63 -1.23
N ARG A 64 -4.18 -15.71 -0.26
CA ARG A 64 -5.42 -15.09 0.21
C ARG A 64 -5.87 -13.99 -0.75
N TYR A 65 -7.17 -13.92 -0.99
CA TYR A 65 -7.78 -12.81 -1.71
C TYR A 65 -9.15 -12.46 -1.13
N TYR A 66 -9.68 -11.33 -1.58
CA TYR A 66 -11.00 -10.81 -1.20
C TYR A 66 -11.78 -10.42 -2.45
N GLU A 67 -13.11 -10.50 -2.37
CA GLU A 67 -14.03 -10.20 -3.47
C GLU A 67 -15.20 -9.34 -3.00
N PHE A 68 -15.54 -8.32 -3.79
CA PHE A 68 -16.74 -7.53 -3.64
C PHE A 68 -17.46 -7.35 -4.98
N LEU A 69 -18.69 -7.86 -5.08
CA LEU A 69 -19.47 -7.91 -6.32
C LEU A 69 -20.69 -6.98 -6.35
N ASP A 70 -21.02 -6.28 -5.26
CA ASP A 70 -22.32 -5.57 -5.18
C ASP A 70 -22.45 -4.43 -6.21
N ASN A 71 -21.33 -3.87 -6.68
CA ASN A 71 -21.29 -2.86 -7.74
C ASN A 71 -21.14 -3.45 -9.16
N PHE A 72 -20.96 -4.77 -9.30
CA PHE A 72 -20.63 -5.40 -10.57
C PHE A 72 -21.83 -5.39 -11.53
N ARG A 73 -21.65 -4.78 -12.70
CA ARG A 73 -22.65 -4.81 -13.78
C ARG A 73 -22.59 -6.15 -14.51
N VAL A 74 -23.59 -6.99 -14.31
CA VAL A 74 -23.74 -8.25 -15.06
C VAL A 74 -24.25 -7.95 -16.49
N PRO A 75 -23.74 -8.63 -17.55
CA PRO A 75 -22.81 -9.76 -17.51
C PRO A 75 -21.35 -9.40 -17.76
N ASP A 76 -20.99 -8.15 -18.00
CA ASP A 76 -19.73 -7.76 -18.66
C ASP A 76 -18.97 -6.61 -17.98
N GLY A 77 -19.32 -6.27 -16.75
CA GLY A 77 -18.68 -5.22 -15.98
C GLY A 77 -17.16 -5.42 -15.87
N PRO A 78 -16.41 -4.33 -15.64
CA PRO A 78 -14.98 -4.43 -15.42
C PRO A 78 -14.66 -5.07 -14.06
N ILE A 79 -13.44 -5.60 -13.95
CA ILE A 79 -12.87 -6.09 -12.70
C ILE A 79 -11.73 -5.15 -12.30
N PHE A 80 -11.81 -4.60 -11.09
CA PHE A 80 -10.76 -3.80 -10.48
C PHE A 80 -9.92 -4.66 -9.58
N LEU A 81 -8.64 -4.81 -9.92
CA LEU A 81 -7.66 -5.54 -9.14
C LEU A 81 -6.87 -4.58 -8.25
N LYS A 82 -7.11 -4.65 -6.94
CA LYS A 82 -6.35 -3.93 -5.91
C LYS A 82 -5.21 -4.81 -5.41
N ILE A 83 -3.97 -4.32 -5.49
CA ILE A 83 -2.81 -5.05 -4.98
C ILE A 83 -2.60 -4.65 -3.50
N CYS A 84 -2.54 -5.61 -2.57
CA CYS A 84 -2.40 -5.29 -1.14
C CYS A 84 -0.98 -4.83 -0.73
N GLY A 85 0.07 -5.36 -1.38
CA GLY A 85 1.45 -4.93 -1.14
C GLY A 85 2.16 -5.56 0.04
N GLU A 86 3.07 -4.78 0.60
CA GLU A 86 4.05 -5.07 1.64
C GLU A 86 3.43 -5.16 3.05
N SER A 87 2.21 -5.70 3.16
CA SER A 87 1.53 -5.86 4.45
C SER A 87 0.43 -6.92 4.38
N ALA A 88 -0.02 -7.37 5.56
CA ALA A 88 -1.17 -8.25 5.66
C ALA A 88 -2.44 -7.53 5.15
N CYS A 89 -3.10 -8.16 4.17
CA CYS A 89 -4.36 -7.68 3.65
C CYS A 89 -5.50 -8.04 4.61
N ASN A 90 -6.30 -7.08 5.03
CA ASN A 90 -7.35 -7.28 6.06
C ASN A 90 -8.78 -7.24 5.50
N GLY A 91 -8.91 -7.19 4.18
CA GLY A 91 -10.17 -7.01 3.45
C GLY A 91 -10.02 -6.02 2.30
N ILE A 92 -11.13 -5.74 1.61
CA ILE A 92 -11.20 -4.62 0.66
C ILE A 92 -11.67 -3.39 1.44
N PRO A 93 -10.80 -2.39 1.69
CA PRO A 93 -11.21 -1.17 2.38
C PRO A 93 -12.27 -0.43 1.55
N ASN A 94 -13.17 0.25 2.24
CA ASN A 94 -14.13 1.15 1.62
C ASN A 94 -13.47 2.51 1.35
N ASP A 95 -12.47 2.51 0.47
CA ASP A 95 -11.69 3.68 0.07
C ASP A 95 -12.14 4.21 -1.31
N TYR A 96 -11.38 5.11 -1.94
CA TYR A 96 -11.75 5.69 -3.23
C TYR A 96 -11.96 4.66 -4.36
N ILE A 97 -11.42 3.44 -4.23
CA ILE A 97 -11.72 2.35 -5.18
C ILE A 97 -13.21 1.99 -5.19
N SER A 98 -13.92 2.15 -4.06
CA SER A 98 -15.36 1.86 -3.96
C SER A 98 -16.18 2.87 -4.76
N VAL A 99 -15.78 4.15 -4.74
CA VAL A 99 -16.37 5.23 -5.53
C VAL A 99 -16.18 4.95 -7.03
N LEU A 100 -14.97 4.58 -7.43
CA LEU A 100 -14.68 4.20 -8.82
C LEU A 100 -15.49 2.95 -9.21
N ALA A 101 -15.50 1.91 -8.39
CA ALA A 101 -16.21 0.67 -8.70
C ALA A 101 -17.71 0.91 -8.92
N LYS A 102 -18.34 1.75 -8.09
CA LYS A 102 -19.74 2.15 -8.26
C LYS A 102 -19.98 2.91 -9.57
N LYS A 103 -19.09 3.84 -9.93
CA LYS A 103 -19.21 4.61 -11.19
C LYS A 103 -19.10 3.70 -12.41
N PHE A 104 -18.14 2.78 -12.42
CA PHE A 104 -17.83 1.94 -13.58
C PHE A 104 -18.61 0.63 -13.63
N GLY A 105 -19.43 0.33 -12.61
CA GLY A 105 -20.12 -0.95 -12.50
C GLY A 105 -19.15 -2.12 -12.32
N ALA A 106 -18.08 -1.91 -11.54
CA ALA A 106 -16.96 -2.83 -11.43
C ALA A 106 -17.10 -3.79 -10.24
N ALA A 107 -16.63 -5.02 -10.42
CA ALA A 107 -16.25 -5.90 -9.32
C ALA A 107 -14.92 -5.42 -8.75
N VAL A 108 -14.70 -5.59 -7.44
CA VAL A 108 -13.40 -5.34 -6.84
C VAL A 108 -12.86 -6.64 -6.28
N VAL A 109 -11.64 -6.99 -6.69
CA VAL A 109 -10.87 -8.08 -6.10
C VAL A 109 -9.56 -7.56 -5.56
N SER A 110 -9.12 -8.12 -4.43
CA SER A 110 -7.86 -7.74 -3.81
C SER A 110 -7.03 -8.99 -3.54
N LEU A 111 -5.83 -9.07 -4.12
CA LEU A 111 -4.91 -10.19 -3.93
C LEU A 111 -3.84 -9.82 -2.91
N GLU A 112 -3.67 -10.66 -1.89
CA GLU A 112 -2.58 -10.52 -0.92
C GLU A 112 -1.26 -10.91 -1.57
N HIS A 113 -0.21 -10.11 -1.35
CA HIS A 113 1.10 -10.36 -1.89
C HIS A 113 1.71 -11.63 -1.27
N ARG A 114 2.41 -12.46 -2.06
CA ARG A 114 3.14 -13.62 -1.53
C ARG A 114 4.03 -13.23 -0.35
N TYR A 115 4.15 -14.13 0.62
CA TYR A 115 4.82 -13.97 1.92
C TYR A 115 4.14 -13.04 2.94
N TYR A 116 3.38 -12.05 2.51
CA TYR A 116 2.74 -11.12 3.43
C TYR A 116 1.43 -11.69 3.99
N GLY A 117 1.12 -11.31 5.24
CA GLY A 117 -0.08 -11.74 5.93
C GLY A 117 -0.20 -13.26 6.03
N LYS A 118 -1.29 -13.82 5.50
CA LYS A 118 -1.54 -15.26 5.54
C LYS A 118 -1.09 -15.99 4.26
N SER A 119 -0.48 -15.28 3.32
CA SER A 119 -0.09 -15.80 2.00
C SER A 119 1.38 -16.26 1.98
N SER A 120 1.83 -16.94 3.02
CA SER A 120 3.21 -17.45 3.12
C SER A 120 3.33 -18.85 2.53
N PRO A 121 4.28 -19.10 1.60
CA PRO A 121 4.52 -20.45 1.07
C PRO A 121 5.22 -21.40 2.06
N PHE A 122 5.84 -20.86 3.11
CA PHE A 122 6.64 -21.61 4.08
C PHE A 122 6.21 -21.30 5.51
N LYS A 123 6.58 -22.18 6.45
CA LYS A 123 6.34 -22.02 7.89
C LYS A 123 7.48 -21.28 8.62
N SER A 124 8.50 -20.84 7.88
CA SER A 124 9.59 -20.03 8.40
C SER A 124 10.14 -19.13 7.31
N LEU A 125 10.49 -17.90 7.68
CA LEU A 125 11.02 -16.82 6.84
C LEU A 125 12.56 -16.77 6.87
N THR A 126 13.22 -17.93 6.89
CA THR A 126 14.68 -18.01 6.70
C THR A 126 15.07 -17.39 5.36
N THR A 127 16.27 -16.82 5.25
CA THR A 127 16.75 -16.20 4.00
C THR A 127 16.62 -17.15 2.80
N GLU A 128 16.91 -18.44 2.98
CA GLU A 128 16.73 -19.44 1.91
C GLU A 128 15.28 -19.56 1.43
N ASN A 129 14.32 -19.52 2.36
CA ASN A 129 12.90 -19.56 2.03
C ASN A 129 12.43 -18.27 1.38
N LEU A 130 13.09 -17.13 1.59
CA LEU A 130 12.72 -15.85 0.99
C LEU A 130 13.13 -15.72 -0.49
N LYS A 131 13.87 -16.67 -1.07
CA LYS A 131 14.29 -16.59 -2.49
C LYS A 131 13.15 -16.48 -3.51
N TYR A 132 11.92 -16.83 -3.14
CA TYR A 132 10.73 -16.66 -4.00
C TYR A 132 9.96 -15.37 -3.71
N LEU A 133 10.41 -14.53 -2.78
CA LEU A 133 9.91 -13.19 -2.54
C LEU A 133 10.62 -12.23 -3.51
N SER A 134 9.99 -11.95 -4.63
CA SER A 134 10.45 -10.94 -5.58
C SER A 134 9.26 -10.30 -6.29
N SER A 135 9.46 -9.07 -6.76
CA SER A 135 8.52 -8.37 -7.63
C SER A 135 8.15 -9.20 -8.85
N LYS A 136 9.13 -9.89 -9.47
CA LYS A 136 8.92 -10.73 -10.65
C LYS A 136 7.95 -11.87 -10.36
N GLN A 137 8.18 -12.61 -9.28
CA GLN A 137 7.27 -13.68 -8.87
C GLN A 137 5.87 -13.15 -8.54
N ALA A 138 5.77 -12.00 -7.86
CA ALA A 138 4.49 -11.38 -7.54
C ALA A 138 3.71 -10.95 -8.79
N LEU A 139 4.37 -10.47 -9.85
CA LEU A 139 3.69 -10.14 -11.10
C LEU A 139 3.10 -11.37 -11.80
N PHE A 140 3.79 -12.52 -11.74
CA PHE A 140 3.25 -13.77 -12.25
C PHE A 140 2.13 -14.33 -11.36
N ASP A 141 2.16 -14.06 -10.04
CA ASP A 141 1.01 -14.35 -9.18
C ASP A 141 -0.25 -13.63 -9.63
N LEU A 142 -0.13 -12.34 -9.94
CA LEU A 142 -1.24 -11.52 -10.45
C LEU A 142 -1.77 -12.07 -11.78
N ALA A 143 -0.90 -12.52 -12.68
CA ALA A 143 -1.30 -13.12 -13.95
C ALA A 143 -2.08 -14.43 -13.75
N ALA A 144 -1.55 -15.33 -12.92
CA ALA A 144 -2.20 -16.61 -12.60
C ALA A 144 -3.54 -16.40 -11.88
N PHE A 145 -3.59 -15.46 -10.93
CA PHE A 145 -4.80 -15.11 -10.20
C PHE A 145 -5.86 -14.49 -11.10
N ARG A 146 -5.50 -13.57 -12.01
CA ARG A 146 -6.41 -12.98 -12.99
C ARG A 146 -7.13 -14.06 -13.79
N GLN A 147 -6.37 -15.03 -14.31
CA GLN A 147 -6.94 -16.13 -15.10
C GLN A 147 -7.90 -16.98 -14.26
N TYR A 148 -7.45 -17.42 -13.08
CA TYR A 148 -8.28 -18.19 -12.15
C TYR A 148 -9.57 -17.46 -11.78
N TYR A 149 -9.48 -16.17 -11.44
CA TYR A 149 -10.64 -15.41 -11.00
C TYR A 149 -11.64 -15.18 -12.14
N GLN A 150 -11.16 -14.92 -13.36
CA GLN A 150 -12.02 -14.82 -14.53
C GLN A 150 -12.84 -16.10 -14.75
N GLU A 151 -12.19 -17.27 -14.66
CA GLU A 151 -12.86 -18.57 -14.78
C GLU A 151 -13.85 -18.82 -13.63
N SER A 152 -13.45 -18.49 -12.41
CA SER A 152 -14.32 -18.59 -11.22
C SER A 152 -15.57 -17.72 -11.35
N LEU A 153 -15.41 -16.47 -11.81
CA LEU A 153 -16.52 -15.55 -12.04
C LEU A 153 -17.43 -16.04 -13.17
N ASN A 154 -16.86 -16.60 -14.23
CA ASN A 154 -17.62 -17.21 -15.32
C ASN A 154 -18.52 -18.36 -14.81
N ALA A 155 -17.95 -19.26 -14.01
CA ALA A 155 -18.70 -20.35 -13.39
C ALA A 155 -19.79 -19.82 -12.44
N LYS A 156 -19.47 -18.84 -11.58
CA LYS A 156 -20.41 -18.22 -10.62
C LYS A 156 -21.63 -17.58 -11.30
N LEU A 157 -21.43 -17.02 -12.49
CA LEU A 157 -22.47 -16.35 -13.29
C LEU A 157 -23.08 -17.24 -14.37
N ASN A 158 -22.76 -18.53 -14.41
CA ASN A 158 -23.20 -19.47 -15.45
C ASN A 158 -22.95 -18.95 -16.88
N ARG A 159 -21.79 -18.31 -17.12
CA ARG A 159 -21.36 -17.80 -18.43
C ARG A 159 -20.13 -18.57 -18.94
N SER A 160 -19.95 -18.62 -20.26
CA SER A 160 -18.81 -19.25 -20.93
C SER A 160 -18.23 -18.29 -21.95
N ASN A 161 -16.91 -18.30 -22.12
CA ASN A 161 -16.18 -17.46 -23.09
C ASN A 161 -16.40 -15.94 -22.94
N VAL A 162 -16.71 -15.47 -21.72
CA VAL A 162 -16.75 -14.04 -21.40
C VAL A 162 -15.45 -13.66 -20.70
N ASP A 163 -14.78 -12.63 -21.21
CA ASP A 163 -13.61 -12.03 -20.58
C ASP A 163 -13.96 -10.61 -20.13
N SER A 164 -13.91 -10.34 -18.82
CA SER A 164 -14.25 -9.02 -18.28
C SER A 164 -13.05 -8.08 -18.47
N PRO A 165 -13.25 -6.78 -18.75
CA PRO A 165 -12.15 -5.82 -18.79
C PRO A 165 -11.47 -5.67 -17.41
N TRP A 166 -10.15 -5.73 -17.32
CA TRP A 166 -9.41 -5.60 -16.06
C TRP A 166 -8.72 -4.25 -15.92
N PHE A 167 -8.84 -3.60 -14.77
CA PHE A 167 -8.10 -2.39 -14.42
C PHE A 167 -7.36 -2.59 -13.10
N VAL A 168 -6.09 -2.20 -13.02
CA VAL A 168 -5.22 -2.54 -11.89
C VAL A 168 -4.86 -1.32 -11.07
N PHE A 169 -4.82 -1.48 -9.74
CA PHE A 169 -4.65 -0.40 -8.79
C PHE A 169 -3.60 -0.75 -7.74
N GLY A 170 -2.79 0.23 -7.37
CA GLY A 170 -1.92 0.17 -6.22
C GLY A 170 -1.37 1.54 -5.85
N ILE A 171 -0.89 1.64 -4.61
CA ILE A 171 -0.23 2.81 -4.02
C ILE A 171 1.15 2.37 -3.54
N SER A 172 2.21 3.18 -3.64
CA SER A 172 3.58 2.80 -3.21
C SER A 172 4.17 1.67 -4.07
N TYR A 173 4.80 0.66 -3.47
CA TYR A 173 5.24 -0.56 -4.12
C TYR A 173 4.10 -1.28 -4.87
N PRO A 174 2.87 -1.40 -4.36
CA PRO A 174 1.70 -1.83 -5.13
C PRO A 174 1.44 -0.97 -6.36
N GLY A 175 1.70 0.35 -6.28
CA GLY A 175 1.63 1.25 -7.43
C GLY A 175 2.67 0.90 -8.48
N ALA A 176 3.89 0.53 -8.04
CA ALA A 176 4.91 0.02 -8.93
C ALA A 176 4.51 -1.33 -9.55
N LEU A 177 4.00 -2.28 -8.77
CA LEU A 177 3.47 -3.55 -9.26
C LEU A 177 2.30 -3.35 -10.24
N SER A 178 1.42 -2.39 -9.99
CA SER A 178 0.31 -2.02 -10.87
C SER A 178 0.83 -1.58 -12.25
N ALA A 179 1.80 -0.66 -12.27
CA ALA A 179 2.46 -0.21 -13.49
C ALA A 179 3.24 -1.33 -14.20
N TRP A 180 4.01 -2.12 -13.46
CA TRP A 180 4.81 -3.21 -14.00
C TRP A 180 3.96 -4.38 -14.51
N PHE A 181 2.80 -4.64 -13.89
CA PHE A 181 1.86 -5.63 -14.38
C PHE A 181 1.25 -5.19 -15.71
N ARG A 182 0.85 -3.92 -15.82
CA ARG A 182 0.40 -3.35 -17.10
C ARG A 182 1.50 -3.38 -18.17
N LEU A 183 2.75 -3.10 -17.81
CA LEU A 183 3.91 -3.18 -18.70
C LEU A 183 4.16 -4.60 -19.21
N LYS A 184 4.16 -5.60 -18.33
CA LYS A 184 4.57 -6.98 -18.64
C LYS A 184 3.44 -7.84 -19.19
N PHE A 185 2.21 -7.56 -18.77
CA PHE A 185 1.00 -8.29 -19.16
C PHE A 185 -0.07 -7.35 -19.74
N PRO A 186 0.26 -6.57 -20.80
CA PRO A 186 -0.70 -5.63 -21.39
C PRO A 186 -1.88 -6.33 -22.08
N HIS A 187 -1.77 -7.63 -22.34
CA HIS A 187 -2.84 -8.47 -22.90
C HIS A 187 -3.83 -8.96 -21.84
N LEU A 188 -3.53 -8.83 -20.54
CA LEU A 188 -4.41 -9.26 -19.43
C LEU A 188 -5.17 -8.11 -18.77
N THR A 189 -4.87 -6.86 -19.15
CA THR A 189 -5.39 -5.64 -18.51
C THR A 189 -5.73 -4.59 -19.55
N CYS A 190 -6.62 -3.66 -19.21
CA CYS A 190 -7.00 -2.51 -20.03
C CYS A 190 -6.22 -1.27 -19.69
N GLY A 191 -5.81 -1.13 -18.43
CA GLY A 191 -5.01 -0.03 -17.94
C GLY A 191 -4.72 -0.19 -16.45
N SER A 192 -3.97 0.75 -15.91
CA SER A 192 -3.62 0.75 -14.48
C SER A 192 -3.53 2.15 -13.89
N ILE A 193 -3.92 2.28 -12.63
CA ILE A 193 -3.61 3.42 -11.77
C ILE A 193 -2.39 3.05 -10.92
N ALA A 194 -1.32 3.82 -11.09
CA ALA A 194 -0.04 3.67 -10.42
C ALA A 194 0.17 4.87 -9.47
N SER A 195 -0.49 4.83 -8.31
CA SER A 195 -0.49 5.93 -7.35
C SER A 195 0.79 5.95 -6.54
N SER A 196 1.48 7.09 -6.51
CA SER A 196 2.76 7.29 -5.82
C SER A 196 3.74 6.12 -6.06
N ALA A 197 3.75 5.65 -7.30
CA ALA A 197 4.34 4.37 -7.68
C ALA A 197 5.86 4.45 -7.75
N VAL A 198 6.53 3.75 -6.82
CA VAL A 198 8.00 3.68 -6.74
C VAL A 198 8.57 2.75 -7.82
N VAL A 199 8.54 3.19 -9.09
CA VAL A 199 8.94 2.38 -10.26
C VAL A 199 10.43 2.38 -10.55
N ARG A 200 11.18 3.34 -10.02
CA ARG A 200 12.64 3.45 -10.18
C ARG A 200 13.31 2.95 -8.92
N ALA A 201 13.97 1.79 -8.96
CA ALA A 201 14.88 1.32 -7.90
C ALA A 201 16.06 2.28 -7.75
N ILE A 202 16.47 2.60 -6.52
CA ILE A 202 17.47 3.65 -6.26
C ILE A 202 18.44 3.16 -5.19
N TYR A 203 19.72 3.07 -5.54
CA TYR A 203 20.75 2.63 -4.60
C TYR A 203 20.94 3.63 -3.46
N ASN A 204 21.25 4.89 -3.78
CA ASN A 204 21.43 5.98 -2.80
C ASN A 204 20.34 7.02 -3.02
N PHE A 205 19.34 7.04 -2.15
CA PHE A 205 18.14 7.84 -2.34
C PHE A 205 18.17 9.15 -1.54
N THR A 206 19.11 10.04 -1.89
CA THR A 206 19.26 11.36 -1.24
C THR A 206 18.09 12.30 -1.50
N GLU A 207 17.44 12.18 -2.66
CA GLU A 207 16.32 13.03 -3.07
C GLU A 207 15.09 12.81 -2.18
N PHE A 208 15.02 11.67 -1.49
CA PHE A 208 14.02 11.42 -0.46
C PHE A 208 14.12 12.43 0.69
N ASP A 209 15.33 12.62 1.23
CA ASP A 209 15.61 13.57 2.33
C ASP A 209 15.48 15.03 1.87
N ASN A 210 15.98 15.34 0.66
CA ASN A 210 15.80 16.66 0.07
C ASN A 210 14.33 17.05 -0.03
N GLN A 211 13.47 16.11 -0.44
CA GLN A 211 12.02 16.36 -0.52
C GLN A 211 11.39 16.62 0.85
N ILE A 212 11.88 15.98 1.92
CA ILE A 212 11.44 16.30 3.29
C ILE A 212 11.80 17.76 3.63
N GLY A 213 13.05 18.16 3.37
CA GLY A 213 13.49 19.54 3.60
C GLY A 213 12.68 20.56 2.80
N GLU A 214 12.35 20.27 1.54
CA GLU A 214 11.46 21.10 0.72
C GLU A 214 10.05 21.18 1.29
N SER A 215 9.47 20.04 1.68
CA SER A 215 8.12 19.94 2.23
C SER A 215 7.97 20.62 3.59
N ALA A 216 9.02 20.60 4.41
CA ALA A 216 9.08 21.27 5.72
C ALA A 216 9.11 22.81 5.60
N GLY A 217 9.61 23.33 4.48
CA GLY A 217 9.92 24.75 4.35
C GLY A 217 11.12 25.18 5.21
N PRO A 218 11.63 26.40 5.00
CA PRO A 218 12.94 26.81 5.54
C PRO A 218 13.00 26.84 7.07
N GLU A 219 11.92 27.26 7.74
CA GLU A 219 11.90 27.40 9.20
C GLU A 219 11.91 26.03 9.88
N CYS A 220 10.95 25.15 9.57
CA CYS A 220 10.90 23.79 10.14
C CYS A 220 12.15 22.98 9.75
N LYS A 221 12.61 23.08 8.51
CA LYS A 221 13.85 22.43 8.06
C LYS A 221 15.04 22.80 8.95
N SER A 222 15.22 24.09 9.24
CA SER A 222 16.33 24.54 10.10
C SER A 222 16.26 23.96 11.51
N VAL A 223 15.05 23.83 12.07
CA VAL A 223 14.83 23.23 13.39
C VAL A 223 15.10 21.72 13.37
N LEU A 224 14.66 21.00 12.33
CA LEU A 224 14.97 19.58 12.16
C LEU A 224 16.47 19.33 12.03
N GLN A 225 17.18 20.17 11.26
CA GLN A 225 18.63 20.11 11.13
C GLN A 225 19.34 20.31 12.48
N GLU A 226 18.88 21.28 13.28
CA GLU A 226 19.42 21.53 14.62
C GLU A 226 19.15 20.36 15.57
N ILE A 227 17.94 19.80 15.57
CA ILE A 227 17.59 18.62 16.38
C ILE A 227 18.51 17.45 16.05
N THR A 228 18.69 17.15 14.77
CA THR A 228 19.58 16.09 14.30
C THR A 228 21.01 16.30 14.78
N GLN A 229 21.55 17.53 14.68
CA GLN A 229 22.89 17.84 15.20
C GLN A 229 22.99 17.70 16.72
N LEU A 230 21.94 18.06 17.46
CA LEU A 230 21.91 17.92 18.92
C LEU A 230 21.86 16.44 19.33
N VAL A 231 21.04 15.63 18.65
CA VAL A 231 20.95 14.19 18.88
C VAL A 231 22.27 13.50 18.55
N ASP A 232 22.89 13.80 17.40
CA ASP A 232 24.19 13.23 17.02
C ASP A 232 25.26 13.51 18.08
N LYS A 233 25.31 14.74 18.61
CA LYS A 233 26.25 15.10 19.69
C LYS A 233 25.96 14.37 20.99
N SER A 234 24.69 14.30 21.41
CA SER A 234 24.29 13.60 22.63
C SER A 234 24.59 12.10 22.54
N LEU A 235 24.33 11.49 21.38
CA LEU A 235 24.60 10.09 21.11
C LEU A 235 26.10 9.77 21.22
N ALA A 236 26.96 10.67 20.72
CA ALA A 236 28.42 10.52 20.83
C ALA A 236 28.96 10.65 22.27
N ILE A 237 28.22 11.31 23.18
CA ILE A 237 28.59 11.48 24.59
C ILE A 237 28.08 10.29 25.42
N ASN A 238 26.79 10.00 25.32
CA ASN A 238 26.14 8.92 26.07
C ASN A 238 24.98 8.35 25.26
N ASN A 239 25.24 7.27 24.52
CA ASN A 239 24.26 6.69 23.62
C ASN A 239 23.07 6.05 24.37
N GLU A 240 23.30 5.40 25.50
CA GLU A 240 22.26 4.73 26.28
C GLU A 240 21.27 5.73 26.86
N GLU A 241 21.76 6.82 27.44
CA GLU A 241 20.91 7.90 27.96
C GLU A 241 20.15 8.61 26.84
N THR A 242 20.81 8.90 25.72
CA THR A 242 20.15 9.53 24.56
C THR A 242 19.02 8.66 24.02
N LYS A 243 19.23 7.35 23.86
CA LYS A 243 18.19 6.41 23.41
C LYS A 243 17.07 6.26 24.44
N ALA A 244 17.38 6.33 25.73
CA ALA A 244 16.39 6.26 26.81
C ALA A 244 15.40 7.44 26.77
N LEU A 245 15.82 8.63 26.33
CA LEU A 245 14.90 9.76 26.14
C LEU A 245 13.73 9.38 25.23
N PHE A 246 13.97 8.60 24.19
CA PHE A 246 12.98 8.19 23.18
C PHE A 246 12.31 6.83 23.47
N ASP A 247 12.57 6.22 24.63
CA ASP A 247 12.16 4.83 24.94
C ASP A 247 12.69 3.80 23.92
N ALA A 248 13.88 4.05 23.36
CA ALA A 248 14.47 3.26 22.27
C ALA A 248 15.77 2.54 22.66
N THR A 249 15.93 2.18 23.93
CA THR A 249 17.16 1.51 24.44
C THR A 249 17.36 0.10 23.91
N GLU A 250 16.34 -0.50 23.30
CA GLU A 250 16.43 -1.77 22.58
C GLU A 250 17.24 -1.66 21.28
N LEU A 251 17.28 -0.48 20.64
CA LEU A 251 18.05 -0.23 19.43
C LEU A 251 19.55 -0.14 19.74
N LYS A 252 20.24 -1.29 19.79
CA LYS A 252 21.65 -1.35 20.19
C LYS A 252 22.60 -0.70 19.18
N ILE A 253 22.28 -0.79 17.89
CA ILE A 253 23.06 -0.17 16.82
C ILE A 253 22.63 1.30 16.71
N ASP A 254 23.60 2.21 16.75
CA ASP A 254 23.32 3.66 16.69
C ASP A 254 22.63 4.07 15.38
N GLY A 255 22.99 3.42 14.26
CA GLY A 255 22.32 3.62 12.97
C GLY A 255 20.83 3.27 12.98
N ASP A 256 20.41 2.22 13.70
CA ASP A 256 18.99 1.84 13.83
C ASP A 256 18.20 2.93 14.56
N PHE A 257 18.78 3.47 15.62
CA PHE A 257 18.19 4.59 16.36
C PHE A 257 18.10 5.86 15.51
N LEU A 258 19.16 6.19 14.76
CA LEU A 258 19.16 7.35 13.88
C LEU A 258 18.16 7.20 12.72
N TYR A 259 18.02 5.99 12.17
CA TYR A 259 17.02 5.69 11.13
C TYR A 259 15.59 5.78 11.69
N PHE A 260 15.35 5.25 12.89
CA PHE A 260 14.08 5.38 13.62
C PHE A 260 13.65 6.84 13.80
N LEU A 261 14.55 7.70 14.25
CA LEU A 261 14.27 9.13 14.39
C LEU A 261 14.00 9.78 13.04
N ALA A 262 14.84 9.53 12.03
CA ALA A 262 14.63 10.10 10.71
C ALA A 262 13.24 9.71 10.14
N ASP A 263 12.83 8.45 10.32
CA ASP A 263 11.55 7.96 9.82
C ASP A 263 10.35 8.53 10.60
N ALA A 264 10.53 8.89 11.88
CA ALA A 264 9.53 9.60 12.66
C ALA A 264 9.18 10.96 12.04
N ALA A 265 10.20 11.72 11.62
CA ALA A 265 9.97 12.99 10.91
C ALA A 265 9.35 12.76 9.52
N VAL A 266 9.90 11.82 8.75
CA VAL A 266 9.44 11.48 7.39
C VAL A 266 7.96 11.12 7.38
N THR A 267 7.51 10.31 8.34
CA THR A 267 6.13 9.80 8.42
C THR A 267 5.10 10.94 8.50
N ALA A 268 5.45 12.04 9.16
CA ALA A 268 4.64 13.25 9.19
C ALA A 268 4.36 13.78 7.78
N PHE A 269 5.39 13.92 6.95
CA PHE A 269 5.28 14.43 5.60
C PHE A 269 4.63 13.41 4.66
N GLN A 270 5.10 12.15 4.73
CA GLN A 270 4.63 11.07 3.88
C GLN A 270 3.13 10.85 4.00
N TYR A 271 2.54 11.00 5.19
CA TYR A 271 1.10 10.82 5.39
C TYR A 271 0.34 12.13 5.67
N GLY A 272 0.91 13.27 5.26
CA GLY A 272 0.26 14.59 5.25
C GLY A 272 -0.21 15.09 6.62
N ASN A 273 0.67 14.96 7.61
CA ASN A 273 0.59 15.59 8.91
C ASN A 273 1.86 16.40 9.26
N PRO A 274 2.50 17.15 8.33
CA PRO A 274 3.70 17.92 8.67
C PRO A 274 3.46 18.97 9.75
N ASP A 275 2.24 19.53 9.85
CA ASP A 275 1.90 20.54 10.85
C ASP A 275 1.98 20.00 12.28
N THR A 276 1.69 18.69 12.48
CA THR A 276 1.79 18.06 13.81
C THR A 276 3.23 17.91 14.28
N LEU A 277 4.19 17.95 13.35
CA LEU A 277 5.62 17.94 13.61
C LEU A 277 6.19 19.37 13.67
N CYS A 278 5.94 20.16 12.64
CA CYS A 278 6.62 21.43 12.42
C CYS A 278 6.15 22.53 13.37
N ASP A 279 4.85 22.71 13.57
CA ASP A 279 4.34 23.83 14.37
C ASP A 279 4.85 23.76 15.83
N PRO A 280 4.77 22.62 16.54
CA PRO A 280 5.28 22.53 17.91
C PRO A 280 6.80 22.74 18.00
N LEU A 281 7.57 22.26 17.03
CA LEU A 281 9.02 22.39 17.01
C LEU A 281 9.47 23.84 16.75
N ILE A 282 8.79 24.53 15.84
CA ILE A 282 9.04 25.94 15.56
C ILE A 282 8.72 26.79 16.80
N GLU A 283 7.59 26.54 17.45
CA GLU A 283 7.21 27.29 18.66
C GLU A 283 8.17 26.99 19.83
N ALA A 284 8.60 25.74 20.00
CA ALA A 284 9.65 25.39 20.96
C ALA A 284 10.96 26.15 20.68
N LYS A 285 11.38 26.27 19.41
CA LYS A 285 12.56 27.04 19.02
C LYS A 285 12.42 28.52 19.38
N LYS A 286 11.28 29.13 19.07
CA LYS A 286 11.00 30.55 19.38
C LYS A 286 10.94 30.81 20.88
N GLY A 287 10.40 29.86 21.63
CA GLY A 287 10.31 29.91 23.10
C GLY A 287 11.65 29.66 23.82
N GLY A 288 12.70 29.25 23.11
CA GLY A 288 13.97 28.86 23.72
C GLY A 288 13.89 27.56 24.51
N GLU A 289 12.93 26.69 24.17
CA GLU A 289 12.74 25.39 24.79
C GLU A 289 13.78 24.35 24.29
N ASP A 290 13.86 23.22 24.99
CA ASP A 290 14.71 22.10 24.57
C ASP A 290 14.09 21.39 23.36
N LEU A 291 14.72 21.56 22.20
CA LEU A 291 14.28 20.99 20.94
C LEU A 291 14.32 19.45 20.92
N VAL A 292 15.31 18.84 21.58
CA VAL A 292 15.42 17.37 21.64
C VAL A 292 14.26 16.82 22.46
N LYS A 293 13.90 17.50 23.55
CA LYS A 293 12.73 17.13 24.35
C LYS A 293 11.42 17.33 23.58
N ALA A 294 11.24 18.46 22.89
CA ALA A 294 10.06 18.70 22.06
C ALA A 294 9.90 17.62 20.97
N TYR A 295 11.00 17.26 20.32
CA TYR A 295 11.00 16.18 19.33
C TYR A 295 10.73 14.80 19.93
N THR A 296 11.29 14.51 21.10
CA THR A 296 11.00 13.29 21.86
C THR A 296 9.50 13.15 22.14
N THR A 297 8.85 14.24 22.55
CA THR A 297 7.39 14.25 22.74
C THR A 297 6.66 13.94 21.44
N TYR A 298 7.06 14.54 20.32
CA TYR A 298 6.50 14.23 19.01
C TYR A 298 6.65 12.74 18.67
N VAL A 299 7.86 12.18 18.80
CA VAL A 299 8.16 10.78 18.48
C VAL A 299 7.30 9.83 19.32
N LYS A 300 7.17 10.05 20.62
CA LYS A 300 6.37 9.18 21.49
C LYS A 300 4.87 9.28 21.22
N GLU A 301 4.33 10.49 21.11
CA GLU A 301 2.89 10.69 21.03
C GLU A 301 2.33 10.53 19.61
N ASN A 302 3.03 11.02 18.59
CA ASN A 302 2.54 11.00 17.22
C ASN A 302 3.08 9.81 16.45
N PHE A 303 4.37 9.51 16.53
CA PHE A 303 4.97 8.42 15.75
C PHE A 303 4.68 7.04 16.34
N VAL A 304 5.11 6.79 17.58
CA VAL A 304 4.92 5.49 18.23
C VAL A 304 3.44 5.25 18.55
N LYS A 305 2.79 6.15 19.30
CA LYS A 305 1.38 5.97 19.68
C LYS A 305 0.39 6.32 18.56
N GLY A 306 0.58 7.44 17.87
CA GLY A 306 -0.35 7.94 16.87
C GLY A 306 -0.39 7.09 15.60
N PHE A 307 0.77 6.77 15.02
CA PHE A 307 0.88 5.88 13.85
C PHE A 307 0.97 4.40 14.23
N GLY A 308 1.16 4.07 15.52
CA GLY A 308 1.24 2.68 15.98
C GLY A 308 2.56 2.00 15.62
N VAL A 309 3.62 2.77 15.42
CA VAL A 309 4.94 2.24 15.05
C VAL A 309 5.60 1.57 16.26
N SER A 310 6.07 0.35 16.06
CA SER A 310 6.85 -0.39 17.05
C SER A 310 8.33 -0.07 16.87
N VAL A 311 9.02 0.31 17.95
CA VAL A 311 10.47 0.57 17.92
C VAL A 311 11.24 -0.69 17.48
N ALA A 312 10.76 -1.87 17.87
CA ALA A 312 11.40 -3.14 17.55
C ALA A 312 11.52 -3.42 16.04
N THR A 313 10.69 -2.80 15.18
CA THR A 313 10.79 -3.02 13.72
C THR A 313 12.06 -2.40 13.12
N TYR A 314 12.74 -1.51 13.85
CA TYR A 314 14.04 -0.94 13.50
C TYR A 314 15.22 -1.74 14.06
N ASP A 315 14.98 -2.65 15.02
CA ASP A 315 16.03 -3.47 15.62
C ASP A 315 16.43 -4.61 14.69
N GLN A 316 17.70 -4.64 14.29
CA GLN A 316 18.21 -5.71 13.44
C GLN A 316 18.13 -7.10 14.09
N GLU A 317 18.16 -7.22 15.42
CA GLU A 317 17.95 -8.51 16.10
C GLU A 317 16.49 -8.96 16.01
N HIS A 318 15.53 -8.04 16.12
CA HIS A 318 14.13 -8.32 15.84
C HIS A 318 13.92 -8.75 14.38
N LEU A 319 14.54 -8.04 13.42
CA LEU A 319 14.44 -8.37 11.99
C LEU A 319 15.03 -9.74 11.64
N LYS A 320 15.91 -10.33 12.47
CA LYS A 320 16.40 -11.71 12.31
C LYS A 320 15.36 -12.78 12.63
N ASN A 321 14.24 -12.42 13.25
CA ASN A 321 13.19 -13.38 13.58
C ASN A 321 12.59 -13.99 12.30
N THR A 322 12.65 -15.32 12.19
CA THR A 322 12.17 -16.06 11.02
C THR A 322 10.80 -16.74 11.25
N ALA A 323 10.12 -16.43 12.36
CA ALA A 323 8.75 -16.88 12.58
C ALA A 323 7.81 -16.31 11.51
N THR A 324 6.76 -17.05 11.18
CA THR A 324 5.70 -16.61 10.27
C THR A 324 4.50 -16.00 10.99
N GLU A 325 4.52 -15.99 12.32
CA GLU A 325 3.50 -15.41 13.18
C GLU A 325 4.01 -14.08 13.76
N GLY A 326 3.08 -13.16 14.01
CA GLY A 326 3.41 -11.82 14.51
C GLY A 326 3.72 -10.82 13.40
N ASP A 327 4.44 -9.77 13.75
CA ASP A 327 4.83 -8.72 12.81
C ASP A 327 6.02 -9.17 11.98
N THR A 328 5.76 -9.48 10.71
CA THR A 328 6.76 -10.02 9.77
C THR A 328 6.98 -9.11 8.57
N ALA A 329 6.15 -8.07 8.43
CA ALA A 329 6.14 -7.22 7.24
C ALA A 329 7.49 -6.53 7.03
N ASP A 330 8.10 -6.01 8.10
CA ASP A 330 9.38 -5.31 8.02
C ASP A 330 10.52 -6.21 7.58
N ARG A 331 10.63 -7.44 8.12
CA ARG A 331 11.64 -8.41 7.64
C ARG A 331 11.46 -8.71 6.16
N LEU A 332 10.23 -8.92 5.71
CA LEU A 332 9.93 -9.23 4.31
C LEU A 332 10.25 -8.03 3.40
N TRP A 333 9.87 -6.83 3.81
CA TRP A 333 10.16 -5.61 3.08
C TRP A 333 11.67 -5.32 3.02
N TRP A 334 12.38 -5.48 4.14
CA TRP A 334 13.84 -5.37 4.17
C TRP A 334 14.51 -6.39 3.26
N PHE A 335 13.97 -7.60 3.11
CA PHE A 335 14.51 -8.55 2.14
C PHE A 335 14.38 -8.04 0.70
N GLN A 336 13.24 -7.46 0.32
CA GLN A 336 13.05 -6.87 -1.01
C GLN A 336 13.95 -5.64 -1.22
N VAL A 337 14.10 -4.79 -0.19
CA VAL A 337 15.06 -3.69 -0.17
C VAL A 337 16.48 -4.20 -0.41
N CYS A 338 16.90 -5.24 0.30
CA CYS A 338 18.25 -5.80 0.23
C CYS A 338 18.54 -6.66 -1.00
N THR A 339 17.56 -6.92 -1.87
CA THR A 339 17.73 -7.80 -3.05
C THR A 339 17.32 -7.16 -4.37
N GLU A 340 16.31 -6.28 -4.39
CA GLU A 340 15.78 -5.71 -5.63
C GLU A 340 15.92 -4.19 -5.68
N VAL A 341 15.36 -3.48 -4.71
CA VAL A 341 15.03 -2.06 -4.90
C VAL A 341 15.99 -1.07 -4.24
N ALA A 342 16.75 -1.51 -3.23
CA ALA A 342 17.56 -0.71 -2.32
C ALA A 342 16.76 0.38 -1.60
N TYR A 343 16.33 1.43 -2.30
CA TYR A 343 15.66 2.59 -1.71
C TYR A 343 16.37 3.11 -0.46
N PHE A 344 17.70 3.02 -0.41
CA PHE A 344 18.43 3.40 0.79
C PHE A 344 18.28 4.90 0.98
N GLN A 345 17.44 5.27 1.95
CA GLN A 345 17.20 6.65 2.33
C GLN A 345 18.44 7.13 3.09
N VAL A 346 19.35 7.77 2.38
CA VAL A 346 20.65 8.20 2.91
C VAL A 346 20.69 9.71 3.05
N ALA A 347 21.40 10.19 4.06
CA ALA A 347 21.63 11.60 4.25
C ALA A 347 22.40 12.20 3.04
N PRO A 348 21.92 13.28 2.41
CA PRO A 348 22.69 14.00 1.40
C PRO A 348 23.94 14.63 2.01
N ALA A 349 24.98 14.81 1.19
CA ALA A 349 26.26 15.36 1.64
C ALA A 349 26.17 16.77 2.23
N ASN A 350 25.18 17.56 1.77
CA ASN A 350 24.89 18.90 2.26
C ASN A 350 23.39 19.03 2.48
N ASP A 351 22.99 19.91 3.40
CA ASP A 351 21.59 20.33 3.59
C ASP A 351 20.62 19.20 4.00
N SER A 352 21.17 18.13 4.60
CA SER A 352 20.43 16.98 5.14
C SER A 352 19.63 17.36 6.39
N VAL A 353 18.38 16.88 6.50
CA VAL A 353 17.63 16.89 7.78
C VAL A 353 17.89 15.64 8.61
N ARG A 354 18.41 14.57 7.98
CA ARG A 354 18.79 13.29 8.60
C ARG A 354 20.25 13.28 9.05
N SER A 355 20.56 12.46 10.05
CA SER A 355 21.94 12.22 10.50
C SER A 355 22.81 11.62 9.41
N SER A 356 24.05 12.09 9.31
CA SER A 356 25.07 11.52 8.41
C SER A 356 25.45 10.07 8.75
N GLY A 357 25.09 9.58 9.94
CA GLY A 357 25.24 8.17 10.32
C GLY A 357 24.28 7.22 9.60
N VAL A 358 23.24 7.74 8.94
CA VAL A 358 22.36 6.95 8.07
C VAL A 358 22.86 7.07 6.62
N ASP A 359 23.94 6.35 6.34
CA ASP A 359 24.59 6.30 5.04
C ASP A 359 24.35 4.96 4.33
N THR A 360 24.91 4.79 3.14
CA THR A 360 24.83 3.54 2.38
C THR A 360 25.44 2.36 3.13
N SER A 361 26.52 2.61 3.89
CA SER A 361 27.22 1.58 4.66
C SER A 361 26.33 1.00 5.74
N TYR A 362 25.57 1.83 6.44
CA TYR A 362 24.56 1.42 7.42
C TYR A 362 23.56 0.43 6.80
N HIS A 363 22.95 0.78 5.67
CA HIS A 363 21.96 -0.07 5.00
C HIS A 363 22.55 -1.40 4.52
N LEU A 364 23.75 -1.39 3.94
CA LEU A 364 24.42 -2.61 3.50
C LEU A 364 24.81 -3.52 4.67
N ASN A 365 25.28 -2.95 5.77
CA ASN A 365 25.57 -3.69 6.99
C ASN A 365 24.30 -4.31 7.58
N LEU A 366 23.16 -3.61 7.55
CA LEU A 366 21.88 -4.17 7.94
C LEU A 366 21.52 -5.38 7.06
N CYS A 367 21.60 -5.24 5.74
CA CYS A 367 21.32 -6.34 4.81
C CYS A 367 22.18 -7.58 5.09
N GLU A 368 23.50 -7.39 5.27
CA GLU A 368 24.42 -8.49 5.58
C GLU A 368 24.13 -9.11 6.96
N ASN A 369 23.84 -8.29 7.98
CA ASN A 369 23.59 -8.75 9.34
C ASN A 369 22.28 -9.56 9.44
N VAL A 370 21.20 -9.10 8.79
CA VAL A 370 19.86 -9.70 8.90
C VAL A 370 19.68 -10.91 7.98
N PHE A 371 20.25 -10.87 6.77
CA PHE A 371 20.01 -11.89 5.74
C PHE A 371 21.25 -12.73 5.39
N GLY A 372 22.45 -12.28 5.76
CA GLY A 372 23.71 -12.97 5.50
C GLY A 372 24.51 -12.38 4.35
N LYS A 373 25.77 -12.82 4.24
CA LYS A 373 26.70 -12.40 3.17
C LYS A 373 26.17 -12.78 1.79
N GLY A 374 26.42 -11.90 0.81
CA GLY A 374 25.99 -12.13 -0.58
C GLY A 374 24.59 -11.61 -0.91
N ILE A 375 23.86 -11.08 0.08
CA ILE A 375 22.58 -10.41 -0.13
C ILE A 375 22.85 -8.93 -0.36
N TYR A 376 22.75 -8.51 -1.63
CA TYR A 376 22.92 -7.13 -2.05
C TYR A 376 21.87 -6.78 -3.12
N PRO A 377 21.39 -5.53 -3.16
CA PRO A 377 20.35 -5.15 -4.09
C PRO A 377 20.87 -5.02 -5.53
N ASP A 378 20.16 -5.61 -6.48
CA ASP A 378 20.41 -5.46 -7.92
C ASP A 378 19.49 -4.37 -8.52
N VAL A 379 19.80 -3.11 -8.20
CA VAL A 379 19.00 -1.97 -8.67
C VAL A 379 19.07 -1.77 -10.19
N ASP A 380 20.22 -2.08 -10.79
CA ASP A 380 20.43 -1.95 -12.22
C ASP A 380 19.64 -3.01 -12.98
N GLY A 381 19.68 -4.27 -12.52
CA GLY A 381 18.84 -5.35 -13.06
C GLY A 381 17.35 -5.06 -12.90
N THR A 382 16.93 -4.51 -11.76
CA THR A 382 15.54 -4.09 -11.52
C THR A 382 15.11 -2.99 -12.48
N ASN A 383 15.91 -1.93 -12.60
CA ASN A 383 15.63 -0.80 -13.50
C ASN A 383 15.73 -1.18 -14.98
N LEU A 384 16.63 -2.09 -15.35
CA LEU A 384 16.71 -2.63 -16.71
C LEU A 384 15.47 -3.45 -17.05
N TYR A 385 15.00 -4.26 -16.11
CA TYR A 385 13.84 -5.12 -16.32
C TYR A 385 12.53 -4.33 -16.41
N TYR A 386 12.37 -3.26 -15.63
CA TYR A 386 11.12 -2.47 -15.57
C TYR A 386 11.15 -1.10 -16.26
N GLY A 387 12.34 -0.58 -16.57
CA GLY A 387 12.56 0.72 -17.24
C GLY A 387 12.66 1.93 -16.31
N GLY A 388 12.51 1.77 -14.98
CA GLY A 388 12.51 2.88 -14.03
C GLY A 388 11.46 3.95 -14.39
N THR A 389 11.83 5.23 -14.33
CA THR A 389 10.95 6.34 -14.77
C THR A 389 10.79 6.43 -16.30
N LYS A 390 11.61 5.69 -17.05
CA LYS A 390 11.55 5.53 -18.52
C LYS A 390 10.81 4.26 -18.94
N ILE A 391 9.90 3.78 -18.09
CA ILE A 391 8.99 2.65 -18.40
C ILE A 391 8.41 2.79 -19.82
N ALA A 392 8.54 1.73 -20.61
CA ALA A 392 8.10 1.66 -22.01
C ALA A 392 6.72 0.96 -22.10
N GLY A 393 5.74 1.50 -21.37
CA GLY A 393 4.38 0.97 -21.29
C GLY A 393 3.35 1.83 -22.04
N SER A 394 2.08 1.50 -21.86
CA SER A 394 0.93 2.29 -22.30
C SER A 394 -0.26 2.06 -21.37
N LYS A 395 -1.18 3.02 -21.33
CA LYS A 395 -2.39 3.00 -20.52
C LYS A 395 -2.10 2.88 -19.01
N ILE A 396 -1.16 3.69 -18.53
CA ILE A 396 -0.78 3.77 -17.11
C ILE A 396 -0.91 5.21 -16.63
N VAL A 397 -1.81 5.48 -15.69
CA VAL A 397 -1.86 6.79 -15.03
C VAL A 397 -0.92 6.78 -13.82
N PHE A 398 0.02 7.71 -13.78
CA PHE A 398 0.86 7.97 -12.61
C PHE A 398 0.35 9.21 -11.87
N THR A 399 0.32 9.13 -10.55
CA THR A 399 -0.05 10.25 -9.67
C THR A 399 0.95 10.37 -8.53
N ASN A 400 1.28 11.58 -8.08
CA ASN A 400 2.17 11.81 -6.94
C ASN A 400 1.67 13.00 -6.12
N GLY A 401 1.83 12.95 -4.80
CA GLY A 401 1.66 14.14 -3.95
C GLY A 401 2.85 15.08 -4.06
N SER A 402 2.64 16.39 -3.96
CA SER A 402 3.74 17.36 -4.03
C SER A 402 4.73 17.25 -2.87
N GLN A 403 4.26 16.83 -1.69
CA GLN A 403 5.06 16.67 -0.47
C GLN A 403 5.46 15.21 -0.20
N ASP A 404 5.09 14.28 -1.08
CA ASP A 404 5.46 12.88 -0.98
C ASP A 404 6.98 12.69 -1.20
N PRO A 405 7.75 12.23 -0.20
CA PRO A 405 9.19 12.02 -0.37
C PRO A 405 9.52 10.92 -1.39
N TRP A 406 8.58 10.00 -1.67
CA TRP A 406 8.75 8.92 -2.64
C TRP A 406 8.59 9.36 -4.10
N ARG A 407 8.10 10.58 -4.38
CA ARG A 407 7.79 11.02 -5.76
C ARG A 407 8.99 10.97 -6.72
N HIS A 408 10.22 11.04 -6.19
CA HIS A 408 11.47 10.97 -6.96
C HIS A 408 11.88 9.53 -7.35
N ALA A 409 11.20 8.52 -6.81
CA ALA A 409 11.21 7.14 -7.29
C ALA A 409 10.08 6.85 -8.29
N SER A 410 9.19 7.81 -8.53
CA SER A 410 8.03 7.69 -9.41
C SER A 410 8.23 8.38 -10.76
N LYS A 411 7.40 8.02 -11.74
CA LYS A 411 7.37 8.69 -13.04
C LYS A 411 6.64 10.02 -12.91
N GLN A 412 7.36 11.13 -13.12
CA GLN A 412 6.80 12.48 -13.08
C GLN A 412 6.66 13.13 -14.47
N THR A 413 7.33 12.59 -15.50
CA THR A 413 7.18 13.08 -16.88
C THR A 413 5.94 12.47 -17.52
N SER A 414 4.99 13.34 -17.88
CA SER A 414 3.73 12.95 -18.54
C SER A 414 3.92 12.65 -20.03
N SER A 415 3.08 11.76 -20.57
CA SER A 415 2.96 11.46 -22.00
C SER A 415 1.52 11.05 -22.31
N PRO A 416 1.04 11.11 -23.57
CA PRO A 416 -0.35 10.79 -23.89
C PRO A 416 -0.81 9.40 -23.41
N ASP A 417 0.02 8.37 -23.59
CA ASP A 417 -0.30 6.99 -23.19
C ASP A 417 0.09 6.65 -21.74
N MET A 418 0.89 7.50 -21.09
CA MET A 418 1.27 7.35 -19.68
C MET A 418 1.25 8.72 -19.01
N PRO A 419 0.05 9.28 -18.75
CA PRO A 419 -0.07 10.57 -18.13
C PRO A 419 0.47 10.53 -16.69
N SER A 420 1.14 11.59 -16.28
CA SER A 420 1.62 11.77 -14.91
C SER A 420 1.13 13.08 -14.34
N TYR A 421 0.58 13.03 -13.12
CA TYR A 421 0.01 14.18 -12.42
C TYR A 421 0.67 14.36 -11.06
N ILE A 422 1.03 15.60 -10.75
CA ILE A 422 1.48 16.01 -9.41
C ILE A 422 0.34 16.78 -8.75
N ILE A 423 -0.11 16.30 -7.59
CA ILE A 423 -1.16 16.93 -6.79
C ILE A 423 -0.48 17.92 -5.85
N THR A 424 -0.49 19.20 -6.24
CA THR A 424 0.09 20.27 -5.44
C THR A 424 -0.91 20.78 -4.40
N CYS A 425 -0.70 20.43 -3.14
CA CYS A 425 -1.40 21.02 -2.01
C CYS A 425 -0.60 20.96 -0.71
N HIS A 426 -1.06 21.69 0.30
CA HIS A 426 -0.58 21.53 1.67
C HIS A 426 -1.11 20.22 2.26
N ASN A 427 -0.24 19.40 2.83
CA ASN A 427 -0.53 18.05 3.32
C ASN A 427 -0.86 17.04 2.20
N CYS A 428 -0.29 17.24 1.01
CA CYS A 428 -0.36 16.29 -0.12
C CYS A 428 0.86 15.36 -0.14
N GLY A 429 0.85 14.34 0.72
CA GLY A 429 1.83 13.26 0.76
C GLY A 429 1.46 12.06 -0.14
N HIS A 430 1.80 10.87 0.35
CA HIS A 430 1.81 9.62 -0.38
C HIS A 430 0.39 9.06 -0.62
N GLY A 431 0.09 8.74 -1.87
CA GLY A 431 -1.19 8.15 -2.29
C GLY A 431 -2.38 9.10 -2.24
N THR A 432 -2.17 10.41 -2.32
CA THR A 432 -3.19 11.44 -2.13
C THR A 432 -4.42 11.30 -3.04
N ASP A 433 -4.24 10.91 -4.30
CA ASP A 433 -5.34 10.63 -5.23
C ASP A 433 -6.31 9.57 -4.70
N MET A 434 -5.78 8.51 -4.08
CA MET A 434 -6.58 7.40 -3.57
C MET A 434 -7.01 7.59 -2.12
N ARG A 435 -6.27 8.37 -1.32
CA ARG A 435 -6.48 8.56 0.13
C ARG A 435 -7.11 9.92 0.51
N GLY A 436 -7.26 10.85 -0.42
CA GLY A 436 -7.75 12.20 -0.13
C GLY A 436 -6.72 13.08 0.58
N CYS A 437 -7.17 14.24 1.08
CA CYS A 437 -6.37 15.19 1.85
C CYS A 437 -7.20 15.69 3.07
N PRO A 438 -6.63 15.75 4.30
CA PRO A 438 -5.40 15.05 4.65
C PRO A 438 -5.64 13.54 4.45
N GLN A 439 -4.59 12.78 4.21
CA GLN A 439 -4.73 11.40 3.75
C GLN A 439 -5.50 10.59 4.80
N SER A 440 -6.68 10.09 4.42
CA SER A 440 -7.48 9.22 5.26
C SER A 440 -8.08 8.11 4.39
N PRO A 441 -7.61 6.86 4.53
CA PRO A 441 -8.10 5.75 3.70
C PRO A 441 -9.57 5.39 3.98
N LEU A 442 -10.17 5.89 5.07
CA LEU A 442 -11.51 5.52 5.52
C LEU A 442 -12.57 6.61 5.29
N VAL A 443 -12.19 7.72 4.65
CA VAL A 443 -13.14 8.75 4.21
C VAL A 443 -13.07 8.82 2.68
N PRO A 444 -13.75 7.91 1.95
CA PRO A 444 -13.60 7.74 0.51
C PRO A 444 -13.85 9.01 -0.33
N GLU A 445 -14.81 9.85 0.09
CA GLU A 445 -15.11 11.16 -0.53
C GLU A 445 -14.15 12.29 -0.07
N GLY A 446 -13.33 12.03 0.96
CA GLY A 446 -12.60 13.01 1.76
C GLY A 446 -13.48 13.74 2.77
N ASP A 447 -12.88 14.36 3.80
CA ASP A 447 -13.56 15.33 4.65
C ASP A 447 -13.14 16.74 4.22
N ALA A 448 -14.07 17.49 3.63
CA ALA A 448 -13.82 18.85 3.13
C ALA A 448 -13.39 19.82 4.24
N LYS A 449 -13.65 19.53 5.52
CA LYS A 449 -13.27 20.39 6.64
C LYS A 449 -11.79 20.33 7.00
N ASN A 450 -11.11 19.24 6.65
CA ASN A 450 -9.71 19.01 7.01
C ASN A 450 -8.77 19.11 5.80
N CYS A 451 -9.31 19.31 4.59
CA CYS A 451 -8.57 19.34 3.34
C CYS A 451 -8.17 20.77 2.97
N SER A 452 -6.87 21.08 2.96
CA SER A 452 -6.37 22.41 2.57
C SER A 452 -6.63 22.75 1.09
N SER A 453 -6.72 21.75 0.19
CA SER A 453 -7.03 21.95 -1.23
C SER A 453 -7.73 20.75 -1.89
N ARG A 454 -9.04 20.63 -1.65
CA ARG A 454 -9.89 19.57 -2.22
C ARG A 454 -9.87 19.58 -3.75
N ASP A 455 -9.82 20.77 -4.34
CA ASP A 455 -9.90 20.97 -5.78
C ASP A 455 -8.70 20.36 -6.52
N ALA A 456 -7.50 20.39 -5.93
CA ALA A 456 -6.31 19.76 -6.51
C ALA A 456 -6.49 18.24 -6.64
N VAL A 457 -7.00 17.59 -5.58
CA VAL A 457 -7.26 16.14 -5.57
C VAL A 457 -8.40 15.80 -6.54
N LEU A 458 -9.51 16.55 -6.52
CA LEU A 458 -10.65 16.32 -7.40
C LEU A 458 -10.29 16.49 -8.88
N LYS A 459 -9.43 17.45 -9.22
CA LYS A 459 -8.95 17.65 -10.59
C LYS A 459 -8.22 16.41 -11.10
N VAL A 460 -7.27 15.86 -10.33
CA VAL A 460 -6.54 14.65 -10.75
C VAL A 460 -7.45 13.41 -10.77
N ARG A 461 -8.37 13.28 -9.81
CA ARG A 461 -9.39 12.22 -9.82
C ARG A 461 -10.27 12.25 -11.07
N LYS A 462 -10.65 13.43 -11.54
CA LYS A 462 -11.40 13.61 -12.78
C LYS A 462 -10.59 13.12 -13.99
N GLU A 463 -9.32 13.49 -14.09
CA GLU A 463 -8.43 13.02 -15.16
C GLU A 463 -8.27 11.50 -15.14
N MET A 464 -8.08 10.89 -13.96
CA MET A 464 -8.03 9.43 -13.80
C MET A 464 -9.29 8.76 -14.35
N ILE A 465 -10.46 9.31 -14.00
CA ILE A 465 -11.76 8.84 -14.46
C ILE A 465 -11.86 8.92 -15.99
N GLU A 466 -11.43 10.02 -16.61
CA GLU A 466 -11.49 10.19 -18.07
C GLU A 466 -10.61 9.17 -18.81
N HIS A 467 -9.39 8.90 -18.31
CA HIS A 467 -8.53 7.85 -18.87
C HIS A 467 -9.12 6.45 -18.68
N MET A 468 -9.70 6.17 -17.51
CA MET A 468 -10.38 4.91 -17.24
C MET A 468 -11.58 4.68 -18.17
N ASP A 469 -12.46 5.68 -18.32
CA ASP A 469 -13.61 5.65 -19.24
C ASP A 469 -13.13 5.36 -20.67
N LEU A 470 -12.11 6.07 -21.15
CA LEU A 470 -11.54 5.86 -22.49
C LEU A 470 -10.97 4.45 -22.66
N TRP A 471 -10.08 4.00 -21.77
CA TRP A 471 -9.36 2.74 -21.98
C TRP A 471 -10.22 1.51 -21.75
N LEU A 472 -11.22 1.58 -20.85
CA LEU A 472 -12.21 0.51 -20.70
C LEU A 472 -13.07 0.40 -21.97
N SER A 473 -13.51 1.51 -22.56
CA SER A 473 -14.28 1.48 -23.81
C SER A 473 -13.52 0.84 -24.98
N GLN A 474 -12.22 1.13 -25.10
CA GLN A 474 -11.36 0.54 -26.14
C GLN A 474 -11.11 -0.96 -25.92
N CYS A 475 -11.18 -1.42 -24.68
CA CYS A 475 -10.99 -2.82 -24.34
C CYS A 475 -12.19 -3.69 -24.72
N GLN A 476 -13.40 -3.16 -24.52
CA GLN A 476 -14.64 -3.88 -24.86
C GLN A 476 -14.77 -4.13 -26.37
N VAL A 477 -14.28 -3.21 -27.21
CA VAL A 477 -14.30 -3.37 -28.67
C VAL A 477 -13.40 -4.51 -29.16
N LEU A 478 -12.33 -4.84 -28.41
CA LEU A 478 -11.41 -5.93 -28.78
C LEU A 478 -11.93 -7.33 -28.37
N SER A 479 -12.93 -7.42 -27.49
CA SER A 479 -13.56 -8.69 -27.10
C SER A 479 -14.73 -9.10 -28.01
N ASP A 480 -15.22 -8.19 -28.86
CA ASP A 480 -16.33 -8.41 -29.80
C ASP A 480 -15.88 -8.84 -31.22
N VAL A 481 -14.58 -8.95 -31.45
CA VAL A 481 -13.94 -9.42 -32.71
C VAL A 481 -13.25 -10.75 -32.45
#